data_AF-A0A7V3NBT1-F1
#
_entry.id   AF-A0A7V3NBT1-F1
#
_cell.length_a   1.000
_cell.length_b   1.000
_cell.length_c   1.000
_cell.angle_alpha   90.00
_cell.angle_beta   90.00
_cell.angle_gamma   90.00
#
_symmetry.space_group_name_H-M   'P 1'
#
loop_
_entity.id
_entity.type
_entity.pdbx_description
1 polymer ?
#
loop_
_entity_poly.entity_id
_entity_poly.type
_entity_poly.pdbx_seq_one_letter_code
_entity_poly.pdbx_strand_id
1 'polypeptide(L)' 'MAIGLLGRKVAMTQIYDAAGDVIPVTIIQAGPCHVLQLRTLERDG' A
#
# COMPACT_ATOMS: atom_id res chain seq x y z
N MET A 1 8.11 4.54 13.78
CA MET A 1 8.01 3.30 12.98
C MET A 1 7.07 3.57 11.82
N ALA A 2 7.46 3.23 10.59
CA ALA A 2 6.60 3.35 9.42
C ALA A 2 6.09 1.95 9.03
N ILE A 3 4.79 1.84 8.76
CA ILE A 3 4.18 0.61 8.24
C ILE A 3 4.23 0.70 6.71
N GLY A 4 4.73 -0.36 6.06
CA GLY A 4 4.81 -0.45 4.60
C GLY A 4 4.28 -1.78 4.08
N LEU A 5 3.68 -1.77 2.90
CA LEU A 5 3.16 -2.95 2.20
C LEU A 5 3.60 -2.91 0.73
N LEU A 6 3.87 -4.08 0.16
CA LEU A 6 4.06 -4.22 -1.27
C LEU A 6 2.69 -4.28 -1.96
N GLY A 7 2.56 -3.61 -3.10
CA GLY A 7 1.32 -3.64 -3.88
C GLY A 7 1.57 -3.38 -5.36
N ARG A 8 0.65 -3.86 -6.19
CA ARG A 8 0.63 -3.64 -7.63
C ARG A 8 -0.33 -2.52 -7.97
N LYS A 9 0.11 -1.55 -8.78
CA LYS A 9 -0.79 -0.58 -9.40
C LYS A 9 -1.69 -1.31 -10.40
N VAL A 10 -3.00 -1.31 -10.14
CA VAL A 10 -3.99 -1.99 -10.98
C VAL A 10 -4.55 -1.01 -12.01
N ALA A 11 -5.13 0.09 -11.53
CA ALA A 11 -5.82 1.07 -12.37
C ALA A 11 -5.99 2.40 -11.64
N MET A 12 -6.53 3.38 -12.34
CA MET A 12 -7.00 4.66 -11.79
C MET A 12 -8.49 4.80 -12.08
N THR A 13 -9.24 5.33 -11.12
CA THR A 13 -10.69 5.55 -11.23
C THR A 13 -11.09 6.77 -10.39
N GLN A 14 -12.38 7.04 -10.25
CA GLN A 14 -12.90 8.11 -9.39
C GLN A 14 -14.02 7.57 -8.50
N ILE A 15 -14.14 8.14 -7.30
CA ILE A 15 -15.25 7.89 -6.38
C ILE A 15 -15.94 9.22 -6.06
N TYR A 16 -17.18 9.15 -5.61
CA TYR A 16 -17.91 10.30 -5.11
C TYR A 16 -17.98 10.22 -3.58
N ASP A 17 -17.77 11.34 -2.90
CA ASP A 17 -17.98 11.41 -1.45
C ASP A 17 -19.44 11.69 -1.10
N ALA A 18 -19.74 11.85 0.20
CA ALA A 18 -21.09 12.10 0.68
C ALA A 18 -21.66 13.49 0.30
N ALA A 19 -20.79 14.46 -0.02
CA ALA A 19 -21.18 15.78 -0.50
C ALA A 19 -21.41 15.80 -2.02
N GLY A 20 -21.01 14.74 -2.73
CA GLY A 20 -21.11 14.61 -4.18
C GLY A 20 -19.85 15.05 -4.92
N ASP A 21 -18.75 15.30 -4.21
CA ASP A 21 -17.48 15.71 -4.82
C ASP A 21 -16.75 14.52 -5.44
N VAL A 22 -16.12 14.74 -6.60
CA VAL A 22 -15.36 13.71 -7.35
C VAL A 22 -13.93 13.63 -6.81
N ILE A 23 -13.53 12.45 -6.34
CA ILE A 23 -12.18 12.17 -5.84
C ILE A 23 -11.50 11.16 -6.78
N PRO A 24 -10.42 11.55 -7.49
CA PRO A 24 -9.64 10.61 -8.29
C PRO A 24 -8.78 9.72 -7.39
N VAL A 25 -8.79 8.42 -7.63
CA VAL A 25 -8.12 7.40 -6.81
C VAL A 25 -7.33 6.40 -7.66
N THR A 26 -6.28 5.83 -7.07
CA THR A 26 -5.52 4.74 -7.67
C THR A 26 -5.82 3.44 -6.94
N ILE A 27 -6.17 2.40 -7.68
CA ILE A 27 -6.41 1.06 -7.13
C ILE A 27 -5.07 0.34 -7.01
N ILE A 28 -4.71 -0.01 -5.77
CA ILE A 28 -3.54 -0.82 -5.45
C ILE A 28 -4.01 -2.17 -4.93
N GLN A 29 -3.58 -3.25 -5.60
CA GLN A 29 -3.74 -4.60 -5.04
C GLN A 29 -2.53 -4.87 -4.14
N ALA A 30 -2.75 -4.91 -2.83
CA ALA A 30 -1.73 -5.26 -1.85
C ALA A 30 -1.95 -6.68 -1.31
N GLY A 31 -0.86 -7.45 -1.24
CA GLY A 31 -0.82 -8.74 -0.54
C GLY A 31 -1.36 -9.97 -1.29
N PRO A 32 -1.14 -11.18 -0.70
CA PRO A 32 -0.49 -11.41 0.61
C PRO A 32 1.03 -11.13 0.59
N CYS A 33 1.53 -10.31 1.53
CA CYS A 33 2.94 -9.93 1.64
C CYS A 33 3.63 -10.74 2.76
N HIS A 34 4.33 -11.80 2.40
CA HIS A 34 5.06 -12.62 3.36
C HIS A 34 6.36 -11.93 3.79
N VAL A 35 6.66 -11.95 5.10
CA VAL A 35 7.92 -11.43 5.63
C VAL A 35 9.01 -12.46 5.40
N LEU A 36 10.05 -12.08 4.66
CA LEU A 36 11.17 -12.98 4.32
C LEU A 36 12.32 -12.90 5.32
N GLN A 37 12.60 -11.72 5.87
CA GLN A 37 13.72 -11.49 6.79
C GLN A 37 13.40 -10.37 7.78
N LEU A 38 13.82 -10.55 9.03
CA LEU A 38 13.76 -9.54 10.08
C LEU A 38 15.18 -9.07 10.38
N ARG A 39 15.60 -7.92 9.85
CA ARG A 39 16.98 -7.40 10.02
C ARG A 39 17.22 -6.87 11.43
N THR A 40 18.40 -7.16 11.99
CA THR A 40 18.86 -6.65 13.29
C THR A 40 20.27 -6.08 13.16
N LEU A 41 20.69 -5.19 14.08
CA LEU A 41 22.06 -4.65 14.07
C LEU A 41 23.08 -5.80 14.24
N GLU A 42 22.94 -6.62 15.27
CA GLU A 42 23.87 -7.72 15.58
C GLU A 42 24.18 -8.68 14.43
N ARG A 43 23.21 -8.93 13.52
CA ARG A 43 23.37 -9.88 12.41
C ARG A 43 23.64 -9.22 11.07
N ASP A 44 23.13 -8.00 10.86
CA ASP A 44 23.11 -7.33 9.56
C ASP A 44 23.82 -5.94 9.58
N GLY A 45 24.54 -5.58 10.67
CA GLY A 45 25.17 -4.26 10.88
C GLY A 45 26.35 -4.23 11.86
#